data_AF-A0A2V8TYS0-F1
#
_entry.id   AF-A0A2V8TYS0-F1
#
_cell.length_a   1.000
_cell.length_b   1.000
_cell.length_c   1.000
_cell.angle_alpha   90.00
_cell.angle_beta   90.00
_cell.angle_gamma   90.00
#
_symmetry.space_group_name_H-M   'P 1'
#
loop_
_entity.id
_entity.type
_entity.pdbx_description
1 polymer ?
#
loop_
_entity_poly.entity_id
_entity_poly.type
_entity_poly.pdbx_seq_one_letter_code
_entity_poly.pdbx_strand_id
1 'polypeptide(L)'
;MLKRTSYLENVSQKDGELDFFDTSYTQNGRAVFRMSDIEGAGDARSIKKADILLILNRNENVIPAAARLSGAQAAAYFMLGETRGTSAGGAEEAGRFLRIPGTNPFFPLDHSLQGNRLLEIMKANPMEVYLMNTGRIGGGEDDPRGVKVKIRHSSAVVKGIAEGTIRWDRDPDFGYEVASRVPGIEGDEERLLRPRELYRQQGRLDEYRAIVERLRAERRDYMQSFPLLDRNIVESVS
;
A
#
# COMPACT_ATOMS: atom_id res chain seq x y z
N MET A 1 -25.07 1.17 -3.73
CA MET A 1 -24.35 0.20 -4.60
C MET A 1 -24.97 -1.20 -4.52
N LEU A 2 -25.48 -1.66 -3.38
CA LEU A 2 -26.18 -2.95 -3.32
C LEU A 2 -27.50 -2.93 -4.11
N LYS A 3 -27.72 -3.98 -4.90
CA LYS A 3 -28.95 -4.23 -5.66
C LYS A 3 -29.51 -5.59 -5.29
N ARG A 4 -30.74 -5.90 -5.74
CA ARG A 4 -31.36 -7.24 -5.56
C ARG A 4 -30.53 -8.39 -6.15
N THR A 5 -29.63 -8.09 -7.08
CA THR A 5 -28.69 -9.04 -7.71
C THR A 5 -27.40 -9.24 -6.92
N SER A 6 -27.17 -8.45 -5.87
CA SER A 6 -25.99 -8.58 -5.03
C SER A 6 -26.10 -9.80 -4.12
N TYR A 7 -24.98 -10.49 -3.93
CA TYR A 7 -24.84 -11.58 -2.97
C TYR A 7 -24.03 -11.10 -1.78
N LEU A 8 -24.56 -11.28 -0.56
CA LEU A 8 -23.89 -10.89 0.68
C LEU A 8 -23.46 -12.16 1.42
N GLU A 9 -22.17 -12.24 1.74
CA GLU A 9 -21.55 -13.35 2.46
C GLU A 9 -21.16 -12.88 3.87
N ASN A 10 -21.67 -13.55 4.90
CA ASN A 10 -21.37 -13.27 6.31
C ASN A 10 -21.63 -11.82 6.76
N VAL A 11 -22.68 -11.17 6.22
CA VAL A 11 -23.15 -9.85 6.65
C VAL A 11 -24.36 -10.03 7.56
N SER A 12 -24.36 -9.38 8.72
CA SER A 12 -25.46 -9.49 9.67
C SER A 12 -26.74 -8.83 9.14
N GLN A 13 -27.88 -9.43 9.47
CA GLN A 13 -29.19 -8.90 9.15
C GLN A 13 -30.10 -9.05 10.37
N LYS A 14 -30.78 -7.96 10.73
CA LYS A 14 -31.78 -7.95 11.81
C LYS A 14 -33.06 -7.29 11.32
N ASP A 15 -34.17 -8.01 11.42
CA ASP A 15 -35.51 -7.51 11.03
C ASP A 15 -35.59 -6.98 9.59
N GLY A 16 -34.80 -7.56 8.68
CA GLY A 16 -34.72 -7.15 7.28
C GLY A 16 -33.64 -6.10 6.98
N GLU A 17 -33.14 -5.40 8.00
CA GLU A 17 -32.08 -4.39 7.87
C GLU A 17 -30.69 -5.01 7.96
N LEU A 18 -29.80 -4.58 7.07
CA LEU A 18 -28.40 -5.03 7.07
C LEU A 18 -27.60 -4.24 8.09
N ASP A 19 -26.80 -4.94 8.89
CA ASP A 19 -25.83 -4.33 9.80
C ASP A 19 -24.41 -4.66 9.33
N PHE A 20 -23.77 -3.69 8.66
CA PHE A 20 -22.39 -3.82 8.18
C PHE A 20 -21.34 -3.65 9.27
N PHE A 21 -21.75 -3.26 10.49
CA PHE A 21 -20.85 -3.04 11.61
C PHE A 21 -20.86 -4.22 12.59
N ASP A 22 -21.89 -5.06 12.56
CA ASP A 22 -21.90 -6.33 13.27
C ASP A 22 -20.95 -7.34 12.62
N THR A 23 -19.86 -7.62 13.33
CA THR A 23 -18.79 -8.55 12.93
C THR A 23 -18.81 -9.85 13.74
N SER A 24 -19.93 -10.15 14.42
CA SER A 24 -20.08 -11.34 15.28
C SER A 24 -19.84 -12.66 14.56
N TYR A 25 -20.18 -12.77 13.28
CA TYR A 25 -19.84 -13.93 12.43
C TYR A 25 -18.37 -13.92 11.99
N THR A 26 -17.91 -12.76 11.52
CA THR A 26 -16.56 -12.54 11.01
C THR A 26 -16.30 -11.04 10.80
N GLN A 27 -15.03 -10.64 10.81
CA GLN A 27 -14.60 -9.30 10.39
C GLN A 27 -14.46 -9.15 8.87
N ASN A 28 -14.59 -10.26 8.12
CA ASN A 28 -14.40 -10.32 6.68
C ASN A 28 -15.73 -10.59 5.94
N GLY A 29 -16.77 -9.83 6.29
CA GLY A 29 -18.03 -9.84 5.54
C GLY A 29 -17.82 -9.33 4.12
N ARG A 30 -18.48 -9.95 3.12
CA ARG A 30 -18.26 -9.64 1.70
C ARG A 30 -19.57 -9.39 0.97
N ALA A 31 -19.46 -8.62 -0.11
CA ALA A 31 -20.54 -8.43 -1.08
C ALA A 31 -19.99 -8.69 -2.48
N VAL A 32 -20.70 -9.51 -3.26
CA VAL A 32 -20.45 -9.71 -4.68
C VAL A 32 -21.57 -9.02 -5.45
N PHE A 33 -21.19 -8.20 -6.42
CA PHE A 33 -22.12 -7.50 -7.30
C PHE A 33 -21.53 -7.42 -8.70
N ARG A 34 -22.39 -7.17 -9.70
CA ARG A 34 -21.93 -7.09 -11.09
C ARG A 34 -21.20 -5.77 -11.29
N MET A 35 -20.16 -5.76 -12.13
CA MET A 35 -19.51 -4.51 -12.52
C MET A 35 -20.52 -3.50 -13.11
N SER A 36 -21.52 -3.99 -13.87
CA SER A 36 -22.64 -3.20 -14.41
C SER A 36 -23.56 -2.58 -13.35
N ASP A 37 -23.43 -2.97 -12.08
CA ASP A 37 -24.20 -2.39 -10.99
C ASP A 37 -23.55 -1.12 -10.42
N ILE A 38 -22.29 -0.84 -10.76
CA ILE A 38 -21.59 0.40 -10.44
C ILE A 38 -21.96 1.45 -11.48
N GLU A 39 -22.51 2.58 -11.03
CA GLU A 39 -22.76 3.73 -11.90
C GLU A 39 -21.43 4.25 -12.49
N GLY A 40 -21.39 4.44 -13.80
CA GLY A 40 -20.17 4.87 -14.50
C GLY A 40 -19.12 3.77 -14.72
N ALA A 41 -19.43 2.49 -14.47
CA ALA A 41 -18.52 1.40 -14.84
C ALA A 41 -18.25 1.37 -16.35
N GLY A 42 -16.98 1.56 -16.72
CA GLY A 42 -16.50 1.36 -18.08
C GLY A 42 -16.21 -0.11 -18.39
N ASP A 43 -16.21 -0.45 -19.67
CA ASP A 43 -15.72 -1.76 -20.14
C ASP A 43 -14.19 -1.81 -20.03
N ALA A 44 -13.66 -2.72 -19.22
CA ALA A 44 -12.21 -2.88 -19.07
C ALA A 44 -11.50 -3.17 -20.41
N ARG A 45 -12.19 -3.78 -21.39
CA ARG A 45 -11.65 -4.04 -22.74
C ARG A 45 -11.43 -2.77 -23.56
N SER A 46 -12.03 -1.65 -23.14
CA SER A 46 -11.84 -0.34 -23.77
C SER A 46 -10.57 0.38 -23.27
N ILE A 47 -9.94 -0.11 -22.20
CA ILE A 47 -8.71 0.47 -21.65
C ILE A 47 -7.55 0.12 -22.58
N LYS A 48 -7.02 1.13 -23.28
CA LYS A 48 -5.90 0.95 -24.22
C LYS A 48 -4.56 0.77 -23.50
N LYS A 49 -4.40 1.43 -22.35
CA LYS A 49 -3.17 1.49 -21.59
C LYS A 49 -3.47 1.72 -20.12
N ALA A 50 -2.68 1.11 -19.24
CA ALA A 50 -2.58 1.50 -17.84
C ALA A 50 -1.41 2.48 -17.68
N ASP A 51 -1.70 3.69 -17.21
CA ASP A 51 -0.70 4.75 -17.02
C ASP A 51 -0.18 4.83 -15.59
N ILE A 52 -0.97 4.39 -14.61
CA ILE A 52 -0.67 4.51 -13.19
C ILE A 52 -0.93 3.17 -12.48
N LEU A 53 -0.01 2.77 -11.61
CA LEU A 53 -0.16 1.68 -10.67
C LEU A 53 -0.04 2.19 -9.23
N LEU A 54 -1.03 1.87 -8.40
CA LEU A 54 -1.02 2.20 -6.98
C LEU A 54 -0.76 0.93 -6.15
N ILE A 55 0.35 0.90 -5.41
CA ILE A 55 0.67 -0.15 -4.45
C ILE A 55 0.20 0.31 -3.08
N LEU A 56 -0.82 -0.35 -2.53
CA LEU A 56 -1.33 -0.05 -1.19
C LEU A 56 -0.51 -0.81 -0.15
N ASN A 57 0.00 -0.07 0.84
CA ASN A 57 0.86 -0.59 1.89
C ASN A 57 0.27 -0.19 3.23
N ARG A 58 -0.28 -1.13 4.00
CA ARG A 58 -0.77 -0.81 5.34
C ARG A 58 0.38 -0.90 6.34
N ASN A 59 0.98 0.24 6.70
CA ASN A 59 2.12 0.32 7.61
C ASN A 59 1.80 1.10 8.89
N GLU A 60 2.71 1.14 9.86
CA GLU A 60 2.62 2.01 11.04
C GLU A 60 3.94 2.70 11.41
N ASN A 61 5.00 2.46 10.63
CA ASN A 61 6.36 2.92 10.93
C ASN A 61 6.75 4.22 10.21
N VAL A 62 7.81 4.19 9.41
CA VAL A 62 8.45 5.32 8.72
C VAL A 62 8.01 5.49 7.27
N ILE A 63 7.09 4.66 6.75
CA ILE A 63 6.59 4.79 5.37
C ILE A 63 5.66 6.01 5.25
N PRO A 64 5.94 6.97 4.35
CA PRO A 64 5.12 8.17 4.18
C PRO A 64 3.75 7.84 3.59
N ALA A 65 2.81 8.78 3.64
CA ALA A 65 1.49 8.60 3.04
C ALA A 65 1.54 8.35 1.53
N ALA A 66 2.53 8.92 0.83
CA ALA A 66 2.73 8.74 -0.59
C ALA A 66 4.22 8.80 -0.98
N ALA A 67 4.64 7.86 -1.82
CA ALA A 67 5.93 7.88 -2.49
C ALA A 67 5.78 7.49 -3.97
N ARG A 68 6.56 8.09 -4.87
CA ARG A 68 6.70 7.71 -6.28
C ARG A 68 7.94 6.82 -6.45
N LEU A 69 7.76 5.70 -7.12
CA LEU A 69 8.76 4.64 -7.26
C LEU A 69 9.31 4.64 -8.69
N SER A 70 10.61 4.40 -8.83
CA SER A 70 11.18 3.95 -10.10
C SER A 70 10.70 2.54 -10.46
N GLY A 71 10.86 2.11 -11.72
CA GLY A 71 10.43 0.78 -12.15
C GLY A 71 11.05 -0.37 -11.34
N ALA A 72 12.35 -0.29 -11.00
CA ALA A 72 13.00 -1.31 -10.17
C ALA A 72 12.44 -1.32 -8.75
N GLN A 73 12.24 -0.13 -8.15
CA GLN A 73 11.62 -0.01 -6.83
C GLN A 73 10.17 -0.52 -6.85
N ALA A 74 9.39 -0.22 -7.88
CA ALA A 74 8.03 -0.71 -8.04
C ALA A 74 7.97 -2.24 -8.03
N ALA A 75 8.84 -2.89 -8.80
CA ALA A 75 8.96 -4.35 -8.80
C ALA A 75 9.41 -4.89 -7.43
N ALA A 76 10.31 -4.19 -6.73
CA ALA A 76 10.75 -4.60 -5.41
C ALA A 76 9.64 -4.45 -4.36
N TYR A 77 8.92 -3.33 -4.33
CA TYR A 77 7.79 -3.12 -3.42
C TYR A 77 6.62 -4.07 -3.70
N PHE A 78 6.43 -4.46 -4.96
CA PHE A 78 5.49 -5.51 -5.34
C PHE A 78 5.90 -6.88 -4.79
N MET A 79 7.20 -7.20 -4.82
CA MET A 79 7.75 -8.43 -4.25
C MET A 79 7.74 -8.42 -2.71
N LEU A 80 7.99 -7.26 -2.11
CA LEU A 80 7.89 -7.08 -0.66
C LEU A 80 6.48 -7.37 -0.19
N GLY A 81 5.47 -6.81 -0.88
CA GLY A 81 4.06 -6.87 -0.48
C GLY A 81 3.87 -6.67 1.02
N GLU A 82 4.63 -5.71 1.57
CA GLU A 82 4.61 -5.41 2.99
C GLU A 82 3.18 -4.98 3.37
N THR A 83 2.59 -5.68 4.31
CA THR A 83 1.26 -5.35 4.81
C THR A 83 1.07 -5.90 6.21
N ARG A 84 0.00 -5.47 6.88
CA ARG A 84 -0.45 -6.10 8.12
C ARG A 84 -1.39 -7.24 7.75
N GLY A 85 -1.12 -8.44 8.25
CA GLY A 85 -1.99 -9.60 8.06
C GLY A 85 -3.42 -9.28 8.49
N THR A 86 -4.37 -9.68 7.66
CA THR A 86 -5.81 -9.46 7.89
C THR A 86 -6.39 -10.67 8.62
N SER A 87 -7.54 -10.50 9.27
CA SER A 87 -8.27 -11.62 9.88
C SER A 87 -8.67 -12.69 8.86
N ALA A 88 -8.72 -12.35 7.56
CA ALA A 88 -8.94 -13.30 6.47
C ALA A 88 -7.75 -14.25 6.21
N GLY A 89 -6.54 -13.88 6.63
CA GLY A 89 -5.34 -14.74 6.61
C GLY A 89 -5.28 -15.74 7.78
N GLY A 90 -6.29 -15.72 8.66
CA GLY A 90 -6.33 -16.55 9.87
C GLY A 90 -5.76 -15.86 11.10
N ALA A 91 -5.96 -16.48 12.27
CA ALA A 91 -5.57 -15.91 13.57
C ALA A 91 -4.05 -15.76 13.73
N GLU A 92 -3.24 -16.61 13.08
CA GLU A 92 -1.78 -16.55 13.16
C GLU A 92 -1.16 -15.40 12.35
N GLU A 93 -1.86 -14.93 11.32
CA GLU A 93 -1.42 -13.82 10.46
C GLU A 93 -1.96 -12.47 10.93
N ALA A 94 -3.14 -12.47 11.55
CA ALA A 94 -3.83 -11.27 12.00
C ALA A 94 -2.91 -10.39 12.89
N GLY A 95 -2.64 -9.18 12.42
CA GLY A 95 -1.88 -8.19 13.18
C GLY A 95 -0.36 -8.25 13.02
N ARG A 96 0.20 -9.29 12.38
CA ARG A 96 1.64 -9.39 12.09
C ARG A 96 2.01 -8.62 10.83
N PHE A 97 3.26 -8.12 10.79
CA PHE A 97 3.85 -7.64 9.54
C PHE A 97 4.24 -8.83 8.67
N LEU A 98 3.73 -8.86 7.45
CA LEU A 98 3.97 -9.91 6.48
C LEU A 98 4.66 -9.32 5.25
N ARG A 99 5.50 -10.14 4.62
CA ARG A 99 6.01 -9.92 3.27
C ARG A 99 5.48 -11.03 2.37
N ILE A 100 4.60 -10.68 1.45
CA ILE A 100 3.92 -11.63 0.57
C ILE A 100 3.98 -11.05 -0.84
N PRO A 101 4.66 -11.72 -1.80
CA PRO A 101 4.74 -11.25 -3.18
C PRO A 101 3.36 -10.96 -3.77
N GLY A 102 3.25 -9.89 -4.57
CA GLY A 102 1.98 -9.22 -4.85
C GLY A 102 0.85 -10.06 -5.47
N THR A 103 1.12 -11.21 -6.09
CA THR A 103 0.07 -12.10 -6.62
C THR A 103 -0.18 -13.36 -5.80
N ASN A 104 0.53 -13.54 -4.68
CA ASN A 104 0.31 -14.68 -3.79
C ASN A 104 -1.02 -14.56 -3.03
N PRO A 105 -1.68 -15.70 -2.73
CA PRO A 105 -1.23 -17.08 -2.93
C PRO A 105 -1.54 -17.67 -4.32
N PHE A 106 -1.84 -16.84 -5.33
CA PHE A 106 -2.35 -17.29 -6.63
C PHE A 106 -1.27 -17.44 -7.72
N PHE A 107 0.01 -17.42 -7.34
CA PHE A 107 1.12 -17.56 -8.29
C PHE A 107 1.78 -18.93 -8.16
N PRO A 108 1.52 -19.88 -9.09
CA PRO A 108 1.98 -21.25 -8.94
C PRO A 108 3.43 -21.49 -9.38
N LEU A 109 4.12 -20.47 -9.91
CA LEU A 109 5.50 -20.57 -10.39
C LEU A 109 6.49 -19.99 -9.37
N ASP A 110 7.79 -20.03 -9.69
CA ASP A 110 8.82 -19.40 -8.87
C ASP A 110 8.52 -17.91 -8.63
N HIS A 111 8.42 -17.50 -7.36
CA HIS A 111 8.00 -16.16 -6.98
C HIS A 111 8.89 -15.05 -7.56
N SER A 112 10.16 -15.32 -7.86
CA SER A 112 11.08 -14.36 -8.49
C SER A 112 10.51 -13.83 -9.82
N LEU A 113 9.73 -14.66 -10.52
CA LEU A 113 9.13 -14.30 -11.80
C LEU A 113 8.08 -13.19 -11.68
N GLN A 114 7.46 -13.00 -10.51
CA GLN A 114 6.46 -11.95 -10.31
C GLN A 114 7.07 -10.56 -10.46
N GLY A 115 8.17 -10.29 -9.76
CA GLY A 115 8.89 -9.02 -9.84
C GLY A 115 9.52 -8.79 -11.21
N ASN A 116 10.16 -9.83 -11.77
CA ASN A 116 10.76 -9.77 -13.11
C ASN A 116 9.70 -9.44 -14.16
N ARG A 117 8.55 -10.12 -14.11
CA ARG A 117 7.46 -9.89 -15.06
C ARG A 117 6.87 -8.50 -14.93
N LEU A 118 6.69 -7.99 -13.72
CA LEU A 118 6.23 -6.62 -13.52
C LEU A 118 7.22 -5.61 -14.11
N LEU A 119 8.52 -5.81 -13.90
CA LEU A 119 9.56 -4.95 -14.49
C LEU A 119 9.56 -4.99 -16.01
N GLU A 120 9.39 -6.17 -16.63
CA GLU A 120 9.22 -6.31 -18.08
C GLU A 120 7.99 -5.56 -18.60
N ILE A 121 6.85 -5.70 -17.91
CA ILE A 121 5.61 -4.99 -18.27
C ILE A 121 5.82 -3.48 -18.23
N MET A 122 6.50 -2.96 -17.19
CA MET A 122 6.77 -1.52 -17.08
C MET A 122 7.78 -1.02 -18.13
N LYS A 123 8.73 -1.86 -18.57
CA LYS A 123 9.64 -1.54 -19.67
C LYS A 123 8.89 -1.45 -21.01
N ALA A 124 7.97 -2.38 -21.26
CA ALA A 124 7.18 -2.43 -22.49
C ALA A 124 6.03 -1.41 -22.50
N ASN A 125 5.50 -1.07 -21.33
CA ASN A 125 4.42 -0.12 -21.13
C ASN A 125 4.76 0.82 -19.96
N PRO A 126 5.43 1.96 -20.24
CA PRO A 126 5.80 2.91 -19.21
C PRO A 126 4.57 3.41 -18.44
N MET A 127 4.62 3.21 -17.11
CA MET A 127 3.60 3.63 -16.16
C MET A 127 4.26 4.26 -14.94
N GLU A 128 3.57 5.20 -14.30
CA GLU A 128 3.97 5.77 -13.03
C GLU A 128 3.49 4.87 -11.89
N VAL A 129 4.37 4.58 -10.93
CA VAL A 129 4.04 3.72 -9.81
C VAL A 129 4.17 4.48 -8.50
N TYR A 130 3.14 4.36 -7.66
CA TYR A 130 3.07 5.04 -6.38
C TYR A 130 2.83 4.04 -5.25
N LEU A 131 3.59 4.19 -4.17
CA LEU A 131 3.36 3.52 -2.90
C LEU A 131 2.47 4.41 -2.04
N MET A 132 1.35 3.88 -1.54
CA MET A 132 0.44 4.60 -0.68
C MET A 132 0.30 3.91 0.67
N ASN A 133 0.68 4.60 1.74
CA ASN A 133 0.46 4.09 3.09
C ASN A 133 -1.00 4.30 3.51
N THR A 134 -1.73 3.23 3.81
CA THR A 134 -3.14 3.27 4.25
C THR A 134 -3.33 2.98 5.74
N GLY A 135 -2.23 2.87 6.49
CA GLY A 135 -2.24 2.66 7.93
C GLY A 135 -1.93 3.93 8.71
N ARG A 136 -0.82 3.89 9.44
CA ARG A 136 -0.32 4.92 10.35
C ARG A 136 1.15 5.24 10.05
N ILE A 137 1.63 6.31 10.66
CA ILE A 137 3.03 6.77 10.56
C ILE A 137 3.46 7.20 11.95
N GLY A 138 4.65 6.80 12.39
CA GLY A 138 5.18 7.20 13.69
C GLY A 138 4.71 6.38 14.89
N GLY A 139 4.01 5.26 14.67
CA GLY A 139 3.51 4.37 15.73
C GLY A 139 2.18 3.70 15.39
N GLY A 140 1.97 2.53 16.00
CA GLY A 140 0.75 1.73 15.89
C GLY A 140 -0.49 2.38 16.53
N GLU A 141 -1.61 1.65 16.57
CA GLU A 141 -2.89 2.16 17.10
C GLU A 141 -2.79 2.56 18.58
N ASP A 142 -1.97 1.85 19.37
CA ASP A 142 -1.79 2.09 20.80
C ASP A 142 -0.74 3.18 21.10
N ASP A 143 -0.06 3.71 20.08
CA ASP A 143 0.91 4.80 20.24
C ASP A 143 0.27 6.16 19.92
N PRO A 144 0.03 7.03 20.92
CA PRO A 144 -0.60 8.34 20.71
C PRO A 144 0.29 9.29 19.90
N ARG A 145 1.57 8.96 19.73
CA ARG A 145 2.53 9.73 18.92
C ARG A 145 2.38 9.44 17.43
N GLY A 146 1.76 8.31 17.07
CA GLY A 146 1.48 7.93 15.70
C GLY A 146 0.31 8.71 15.11
N VAL A 147 0.32 8.89 13.79
CA VAL A 147 -0.74 9.57 13.04
C VAL A 147 -1.37 8.64 12.01
N LYS A 148 -2.70 8.64 11.95
CA LYS A 148 -3.47 7.79 11.04
C LYS A 148 -3.63 8.44 9.67
N VAL A 149 -3.34 7.69 8.61
CA VAL A 149 -3.73 8.06 7.25
C VAL A 149 -5.23 7.78 7.11
N LYS A 150 -6.03 8.84 6.98
CA LYS A 150 -7.49 8.76 6.85
C LYS A 150 -7.85 8.67 5.37
N ILE A 151 -9.07 8.19 5.08
CA ILE A 151 -9.59 8.07 3.72
C ILE A 151 -9.46 9.40 2.95
N ARG A 152 -9.79 10.54 3.58
CA ARG A 152 -9.62 11.87 2.94
C ARG A 152 -8.18 12.16 2.49
N HIS A 153 -7.17 11.69 3.22
CA HIS A 153 -5.77 11.88 2.86
C HIS A 153 -5.42 11.00 1.66
N SER A 154 -5.83 9.74 1.67
CA SER A 154 -5.67 8.84 0.52
C SER A 154 -6.38 9.39 -0.72
N SER A 155 -7.59 9.93 -0.59
CA SER A 155 -8.31 10.57 -1.69
C SER A 155 -7.58 11.82 -2.21
N ALA A 156 -7.02 12.65 -1.32
CA ALA A 156 -6.22 13.81 -1.71
C ALA A 156 -4.95 13.40 -2.48
N VAL A 157 -4.28 12.31 -2.05
CA VAL A 157 -3.14 11.74 -2.77
C VAL A 157 -3.55 11.23 -4.15
N VAL A 158 -4.61 10.42 -4.26
CA VAL A 158 -5.08 9.89 -5.56
C VAL A 158 -5.46 11.04 -6.50
N LYS A 159 -6.17 12.05 -6.00
CA LYS A 159 -6.50 13.25 -6.77
C LYS A 159 -5.24 13.99 -7.22
N GLY A 160 -4.28 14.20 -6.31
CA GLY A 160 -3.03 14.88 -6.61
C GLY A 160 -2.16 14.13 -7.63
N ILE A 161 -2.17 12.81 -7.60
CA ILE A 161 -1.54 11.95 -8.63
C ILE A 161 -2.24 12.17 -9.98
N ALA A 162 -3.57 12.04 -10.01
CA ALA A 162 -4.35 12.17 -11.24
C ALA A 162 -4.24 13.56 -11.89
N GLU A 163 -4.10 14.62 -11.08
CA GLU A 163 -3.98 16.00 -11.54
C GLU A 163 -2.52 16.46 -11.73
N GLY A 164 -1.53 15.64 -11.34
CA GLY A 164 -0.11 16.00 -11.41
C GLY A 164 0.30 17.16 -10.48
N THR A 165 -0.38 17.34 -9.35
CA THR A 165 -0.21 18.52 -8.46
C THR A 165 0.67 18.26 -7.23
N ILE A 166 1.16 17.03 -7.05
CA ILE A 166 2.05 16.66 -5.95
C ILE A 166 3.47 17.17 -6.22
N ARG A 167 4.09 17.75 -5.18
CA ARG A 167 5.54 18.01 -5.19
C ARG A 167 6.27 16.84 -4.57
N TRP A 168 7.39 16.46 -5.18
CA TRP A 168 8.17 15.28 -4.84
C TRP A 168 9.59 15.69 -4.48
N ASP A 169 10.10 15.14 -3.38
CA ASP A 169 11.50 15.28 -2.97
C ASP A 169 12.15 13.89 -2.92
N ARG A 170 13.48 13.84 -3.02
CA ARG A 170 14.21 12.56 -2.87
C ARG A 170 14.24 12.15 -1.41
N ASP A 171 13.76 10.94 -1.11
CA ASP A 171 13.93 10.33 0.21
C ASP A 171 15.40 9.93 0.40
N PRO A 172 16.08 10.40 1.47
CA PRO A 172 17.49 10.13 1.68
C PRO A 172 17.79 8.71 2.17
N ASP A 173 16.78 8.00 2.68
CA ASP A 173 16.94 6.74 3.40
C ASP A 173 16.65 5.53 2.49
N PHE A 174 15.59 5.61 1.66
CA PHE A 174 15.12 4.57 0.75
C PHE A 174 15.24 4.94 -0.73
N GLY A 175 15.55 6.20 -1.04
CA GLY A 175 15.82 6.64 -2.42
C GLY A 175 14.62 6.63 -3.36
N TYR A 176 13.39 6.45 -2.90
CA TYR A 176 12.22 6.79 -3.71
C TYR A 176 11.98 8.31 -3.68
N GLU A 177 11.00 8.79 -4.42
CA GLU A 177 10.53 10.16 -4.28
C GLU A 177 9.39 10.23 -3.26
N VAL A 178 9.55 10.97 -2.18
CA VAL A 178 8.52 11.19 -1.16
C VAL A 178 7.71 12.43 -1.50
N ALA A 179 6.39 12.39 -1.32
CA ALA A 179 5.57 13.58 -1.50
C ALA A 179 5.96 14.63 -0.46
N SER A 180 6.37 15.82 -0.88
CA SER A 180 6.71 16.94 0.01
C SER A 180 5.56 17.93 0.19
N ARG A 181 4.60 17.92 -0.75
CA ARG A 181 3.33 18.65 -0.67
C ARG A 181 2.23 17.94 -1.47
N VAL A 182 1.05 17.80 -0.86
CA VAL A 182 -0.17 17.27 -1.50
C VAL A 182 -1.33 18.24 -1.23
N PRO A 183 -1.97 18.83 -2.27
CA PRO A 183 -3.16 19.65 -2.05
C PRO A 183 -4.25 18.88 -1.28
N GLY A 184 -4.77 19.46 -0.20
CA GLY A 184 -5.72 18.79 0.70
C GLY A 184 -5.09 18.02 1.87
N ILE A 185 -3.76 18.05 2.02
CA ILE A 185 -3.03 17.62 3.23
C ILE A 185 -2.15 18.80 3.66
N GLU A 186 -2.63 19.60 4.62
CA GLU A 186 -2.03 20.89 4.97
C GLU A 186 -1.90 21.07 6.50
N GLY A 187 -1.10 22.05 6.92
CA GLY A 187 -0.87 22.35 8.33
C GLY A 187 -0.29 21.15 9.09
N ASP A 188 -0.89 20.82 10.23
CA ASP A 188 -0.44 19.72 11.08
C ASP A 188 -0.51 18.35 10.39
N GLU A 189 -1.29 18.19 9.33
CA GLU A 189 -1.41 16.91 8.61
C GLU A 189 -0.23 16.66 7.66
N GLU A 190 0.59 17.68 7.35
CA GLU A 190 1.81 17.52 6.54
C GLU A 190 2.81 16.52 7.16
N ARG A 191 2.73 16.26 8.47
CA ARG A 191 3.55 15.23 9.13
C ARG A 191 3.32 13.81 8.58
N LEU A 192 2.20 13.57 7.91
CA LEU A 192 1.92 12.32 7.18
C LEU A 192 2.83 12.15 5.94
N LEU A 193 3.34 13.27 5.42
CA LEU A 193 4.21 13.31 4.26
C LEU A 193 5.70 13.26 4.66
N ARG A 194 6.02 13.64 5.91
CA ARG A 194 7.39 13.81 6.40
C ARG A 194 7.67 12.95 7.66
N PRO A 195 7.75 11.61 7.56
CA PRO A 195 7.97 10.72 8.70
C PRO A 195 9.21 11.08 9.52
N ARG A 196 10.35 11.35 8.87
CA ARG A 196 11.58 11.72 9.57
C ARG A 196 11.42 12.95 10.46
N GLU A 197 10.71 13.96 9.96
CA GLU A 197 10.43 15.19 10.69
C GLU A 197 9.48 14.94 11.86
N LEU A 198 8.45 14.10 11.67
CA LEU A 198 7.55 13.67 12.74
C LEU A 198 8.33 13.05 13.91
N TYR A 199 9.22 12.10 13.64
CA TYR A 199 10.06 11.48 14.67
C TYR A 199 11.02 12.50 15.31
N ARG A 200 11.62 13.40 14.52
CA ARG A 200 12.52 14.43 15.03
C ARG A 200 11.83 15.38 16.01
N GLN A 201 10.65 15.89 15.66
CA GLN A 201 9.88 16.80 16.52
C GLN A 201 9.45 16.15 17.84
N GLN A 202 9.33 14.83 17.85
CA GLN A 202 9.00 14.04 19.04
C GLN A 202 10.22 13.59 19.84
N GLY A 203 11.45 13.97 19.44
CA GLY A 203 12.68 13.54 20.11
C GLY A 203 13.03 12.07 19.89
N ARG A 204 12.52 11.44 18.81
CA ARG A 204 12.63 10.00 18.52
C ARG A 204 13.50 9.69 17.31
N LEU A 205 14.49 10.54 17.02
CA LEU A 205 15.30 10.39 15.81
C LEU A 205 16.16 9.11 15.82
N ASP A 206 16.61 8.66 16.99
CA ASP A 206 17.37 7.40 17.09
C ASP A 206 16.48 6.17 16.86
N GLU A 207 15.23 6.22 17.32
CA GLU A 207 14.21 5.21 16.99
C GLU A 207 13.97 5.15 15.48
N TYR A 208 13.82 6.31 14.83
CA TYR A 208 13.68 6.41 13.38
C TYR A 208 14.84 5.75 12.64
N ARG A 209 16.09 6.08 13.02
CA ARG A 209 17.30 5.52 12.42
C ARG A 209 17.36 4.00 12.58
N ALA A 210 17.09 3.50 13.78
CA ALA A 210 17.05 2.06 14.04
C ALA A 210 16.00 1.34 13.19
N ILE A 211 14.81 1.95 12.99
CA ILE A 211 13.78 1.39 12.11
C ILE A 211 14.25 1.38 10.64
N VAL A 212 14.84 2.47 10.15
CA VAL A 212 15.36 2.56 8.78
C VAL A 212 16.44 1.50 8.53
N GLU A 213 17.43 1.41 9.41
CA GLU A 213 18.51 0.42 9.32
C GLU A 213 17.97 -1.01 9.29
N ARG A 214 17.07 -1.33 10.23
CA ARG A 214 16.40 -2.63 10.29
C ARG A 214 15.63 -2.93 9.00
N LEU A 215 14.79 -2.01 8.52
CA LEU A 215 14.00 -2.22 7.31
C LEU A 215 14.88 -2.43 6.08
N ARG A 216 15.98 -1.68 5.94
CA ARG A 216 16.92 -1.86 4.82
C ARG A 216 17.58 -3.23 4.87
N ALA A 217 18.03 -3.67 6.05
CA ALA A 217 18.61 -5.00 6.22
C ALA A 217 17.59 -6.10 5.89
N GLU A 218 16.42 -6.07 6.53
CA GLU A 218 15.38 -7.07 6.32
C GLU A 218 14.89 -7.14 4.86
N ARG A 219 14.74 -6.00 4.18
CA ARG A 219 14.33 -5.96 2.76
C ARG A 219 15.40 -6.54 1.85
N ARG A 220 16.68 -6.25 2.12
CA ARG A 220 17.81 -6.81 1.37
C ARG A 220 17.84 -8.33 1.52
N ASP A 221 17.79 -8.84 2.74
CA ASP A 221 17.82 -10.28 3.02
C ASP A 221 16.63 -10.99 2.37
N TYR A 222 15.44 -10.40 2.48
CA TYR A 222 14.24 -10.93 1.84
C TYR A 222 14.37 -10.97 0.32
N MET A 223 14.87 -9.91 -0.32
CA MET A 223 15.07 -9.90 -1.78
C MET A 223 16.13 -10.91 -2.23
N GLN A 224 17.20 -11.10 -1.46
CA GLN A 224 18.25 -12.06 -1.75
C GLN A 224 17.77 -13.52 -1.65
N SER A 225 16.65 -13.78 -0.96
CA SER A 225 16.03 -15.11 -0.92
C SER A 225 15.40 -15.55 -2.25
N PHE A 226 15.27 -14.65 -3.23
CA PHE A 226 14.76 -14.94 -4.58
C PHE A 226 15.91 -15.05 -5.59
N PRO A 227 16.45 -16.26 -5.84
CA PRO A 227 17.70 -16.42 -6.60
C PRO A 227 17.59 -16.02 -8.07
N LEU A 228 16.38 -16.00 -8.64
CA LEU A 228 16.14 -15.65 -10.04
C LEU A 228 15.67 -14.20 -10.21
N LEU A 229 15.59 -13.41 -9.14
CA LEU A 229 15.10 -12.04 -9.20
C LEU A 229 16.16 -11.13 -9.85
N ASP A 230 15.74 -10.25 -10.76
CA ASP A 230 16.62 -9.31 -11.45
C ASP A 230 17.40 -8.48 -10.42
N ARG A 231 18.72 -8.43 -10.59
CA ARG A 231 19.64 -7.76 -9.66
C ARG A 231 19.30 -6.29 -9.42
N ASN A 232 18.77 -5.60 -10.45
CA ASN A 232 18.35 -4.20 -10.30
C ASN A 232 17.19 -4.06 -9.31
N ILE A 233 16.31 -5.06 -9.22
CA ILE A 233 15.20 -5.09 -8.26
C ILE A 233 15.77 -5.25 -6.85
N VAL A 234 16.69 -6.21 -6.65
CA VAL A 234 17.34 -6.47 -5.35
C VAL A 234 18.10 -5.23 -4.84
N GLU A 235 18.85 -4.56 -5.71
CA GLU A 235 19.64 -3.37 -5.35
C GLU A 235 18.76 -2.13 -5.12
N SER A 236 17.53 -2.10 -5.64
CA SER A 236 16.65 -0.91 -5.54
C SER A 236 16.07 -0.65 -4.15
N VAL A 237 16.10 -1.64 -3.26
CA VAL A 237 15.61 -1.56 -1.86
C VAL A 237 16.73 -1.75 -0.83
N SER A 238 17.97 -1.77 -1.31
CA SER A 238 19.20 -2.01 -0.54
C SER A 238 19.72 -0.77 0.20
#